data_AF-A0A935W9F6-F1
#
_entry.id   AF-A0A935W9F6-F1
#
_cell.length_a   1.000
_cell.length_b   1.000
_cell.length_c   1.000
_cell.angle_alpha   90.00
_cell.angle_beta   90.00
_cell.angle_gamma   90.00
#
_symmetry.space_group_name_H-M   'P 1'
#
loop_
_entity.id
_entity.type
_entity.pdbx_description
1 polymer ?
#
loop_
_entity_poly.entity_id
_entity_poly.type
_entity_poly.pdbx_seq_one_letter_code
_entity_poly.pdbx_strand_id
1 'polypeptide(L)' 'MSEEKIPIDVDKLLKNKLKNLSVGELEKAISASVSNLVGEDYKCTIDEVKYTLFSGADFHIKIELSYNSDK' A
#
# COMPACT_ATOMS: atom_id res chain seq x y z
N MET A 1 -6.74 -23.89 -14.35
CA MET A 1 -6.28 -22.77 -15.18
C MET A 1 -5.09 -22.17 -14.46
N SER A 2 -3.93 -22.14 -15.11
CA SER A 2 -2.73 -21.53 -14.56
C SER A 2 -2.97 -20.03 -14.47
N GLU A 3 -3.12 -19.51 -13.26
CA GLU A 3 -3.10 -18.06 -13.04
C GLU A 3 -1.72 -17.56 -13.48
N GLU A 4 -1.63 -17.11 -14.73
CA GLU A 4 -0.52 -16.25 -15.15
C GLU A 4 -0.53 -15.06 -14.21
N LYS A 5 0.41 -15.05 -13.25
CA LYS A 5 0.80 -13.84 -12.54
C LYS A 5 1.40 -12.90 -13.57
N ILE A 6 0.53 -12.22 -14.32
CA ILE A 6 0.92 -11.02 -15.04
C ILE A 6 1.48 -10.10 -13.96
N PRO A 7 2.76 -9.70 -14.02
CA PRO A 7 3.30 -8.74 -13.08
C PRO A 7 2.54 -7.43 -13.31
N ILE A 8 1.47 -7.23 -12.54
CA ILE A 8 0.73 -6.00 -12.52
C ILE A 8 1.68 -4.97 -11.94
N ASP A 9 2.04 -3.99 -12.76
CA ASP A 9 2.74 -2.79 -12.33
C ASP A 9 1.80 -2.02 -11.39
N VAL A 10 1.99 -2.28 -10.10
CA VAL A 10 1.18 -1.76 -8.99
C VAL A 10 1.14 -0.23 -9.04
N ASP A 11 2.25 0.41 -9.37
CA ASP A 11 2.35 1.86 -9.50
C ASP A 11 1.46 2.38 -10.63
N LYS A 12 1.42 1.71 -11.78
CA LYS A 12 0.50 2.06 -12.87
C LYS A 12 -0.96 1.81 -12.48
N LEU A 13 -1.24 0.71 -11.78
CA LEU A 13 -2.60 0.40 -11.35
C LEU A 13 -3.13 1.44 -10.36
N LEU A 14 -2.35 1.76 -9.32
CA LEU A 14 -2.73 2.75 -8.30
C LEU A 14 -2.85 4.15 -8.91
N LYS A 15 -1.93 4.55 -9.80
CA LYS A 15 -2.06 5.83 -10.52
C LYS A 15 -3.35 5.91 -11.33
N ASN A 16 -3.71 4.84 -12.03
CA ASN A 16 -4.92 4.81 -12.86
C ASN A 16 -6.21 4.71 -12.05
N LYS A 17 -6.21 4.03 -10.90
CA LYS A 17 -7.43 3.75 -10.11
C LYS A 17 -7.65 4.74 -8.97
N LEU A 18 -6.60 5.24 -8.34
CA LEU A 18 -6.64 6.12 -7.16
C LEU A 18 -6.31 7.59 -7.50
N LYS A 19 -6.54 8.02 -8.74
CA LYS A 19 -6.31 9.41 -9.18
C LYS A 19 -4.86 9.87 -8.96
N ASN A 20 -3.88 9.12 -9.47
CA ASN A 20 -2.45 9.39 -9.38
C ASN A 20 -1.77 9.16 -8.01
N LEU A 21 -2.45 8.53 -7.04
CA LEU A 21 -1.80 8.16 -5.79
C LEU A 21 -0.71 7.09 -6.03
N SER A 22 0.50 7.38 -5.55
CA SER A 22 1.64 6.47 -5.58
C SER A 22 1.72 5.61 -4.30
N VAL A 23 2.43 4.48 -4.37
CA VAL A 23 2.70 3.62 -3.21
C VAL A 23 3.35 4.41 -2.07
N GLY A 24 4.34 5.25 -2.38
CA GLY A 24 5.03 6.05 -1.37
C GLY A 24 4.15 7.11 -0.69
N GLU A 25 3.13 7.64 -1.37
CA GLU A 25 2.15 8.53 -0.74
C GLU A 25 1.22 7.77 0.22
N LEU A 26 0.82 6.54 -0.14
CA LEU A 26 0.05 5.66 0.75
C LEU A 26 0.84 5.29 2.00
N GLU A 27 2.10 4.85 1.84
CA GLU A 27 2.98 4.52 2.96
C GLU A 27 3.14 5.70 3.93
N LYS A 28 3.40 6.90 3.40
CA LYS A 28 3.52 8.12 4.22
C LYS A 28 2.22 8.47 4.95
N ALA A 29 1.07 8.36 4.27
CA ALA A 29 -0.22 8.67 4.87
C ALA A 29 -0.60 7.69 5.98
N ILE A 30 -0.34 6.39 5.76
CA ILE A 30 -0.58 5.33 6.76
C ILE A 30 0.36 5.52 7.95
N SER A 31 1.67 5.69 7.69
CA SER A 31 2.68 6.00 8.70
C SER A 31 2.27 7.18 9.57
N ALA A 32 1.94 8.33 8.97
CA ALA A 32 1.52 9.52 9.70
C ALA A 32 0.24 9.28 10.54
N SER A 33 -0.74 8.54 10.00
CA SER A 33 -1.98 8.24 10.70
C SER A 33 -1.75 7.36 11.92
N VAL A 34 -0.94 6.30 11.78
CA VAL A 34 -0.59 5.41 12.90
C VAL A 34 0.24 6.16 13.93
N SER A 35 1.24 6.93 13.51
CA SER A 35 2.08 7.72 14.42
C SER A 35 1.25 8.71 15.24
N ASN A 36 0.28 9.38 14.61
CA ASN A 36 -0.63 10.30 15.28
C ASN A 36 -1.54 9.60 16.32
N LEU A 37 -1.93 8.35 16.07
CA LEU A 37 -2.79 7.58 16.98
C LEU A 37 -2.02 7.00 18.17
N VAL A 38 -0.78 6.56 17.94
CA VAL A 38 0.04 5.90 18.97
C VAL A 38 0.90 6.90 19.75
N GLY A 39 1.21 8.07 19.18
CA GLY A 39 2.10 9.07 19.78
C GLY A 39 3.60 8.76 19.60
N GLU A 40 3.90 7.79 18.76
CA GLU A 40 5.22 7.22 18.50
C GLU A 40 5.51 7.23 17.00
N ASP A 41 6.77 7.28 16.57
CA ASP A 41 7.10 7.33 15.14
C ASP A 41 7.07 5.91 14.54
N TYR A 42 6.12 5.66 13.63
CA TYR A 42 5.99 4.40 12.89
C TYR A 42 6.25 4.62 11.41
N LYS A 43 7.09 3.77 10.81
CA LYS A 43 7.26 3.67 9.37
C LYS A 43 6.31 2.61 8.81
N CYS A 44 5.73 2.87 7.65
CA CYS A 44 4.93 1.90 6.90
C CYS A 44 5.66 1.51 5.61
N THR A 45 5.64 0.23 5.27
CA THR A 45 6.11 -0.31 4.00
C THR A 45 4.99 -1.17 3.39
N ILE A 46 4.73 -1.01 2.10
CA ILE A 46 3.76 -1.83 1.34
C ILE A 46 4.53 -2.96 0.64
N ASP A 47 4.32 -4.20 1.08
CA ASP A 47 5.04 -5.37 0.55
C ASP A 47 4.37 -5.97 -0.69
N GLU A 48 3.03 -6.02 -0.68
CA GLU A 48 2.27 -6.69 -1.72
C GLU A 48 0.98 -5.95 -2.00
N VAL A 49 0.68 -5.75 -3.29
CA VAL A 49 -0.61 -5.24 -3.75
C VAL A 49 -1.21 -6.26 -4.72
N LYS A 50 -2.32 -6.87 -4.31
CA LYS A 50 -3.11 -7.76 -5.17
C LYS A 50 -4.33 -7.01 -5.68
N TYR A 51 -4.57 -7.11 -6.97
CA TYR A 51 -5.74 -6.52 -7.60
C TYR A 51 -6.60 -7.61 -8.24
N THR A 52 -7.90 -7.60 -7.92
CA THR A 52 -8.85 -8.56 -8.50
C THR A 52 -9.75 -7.83 -9.49
N LEU A 53 -9.59 -8.14 -10.78
CA LEU A 53 -10.35 -7.52 -11.86
C LEU A 53 -11.85 -7.85 -11.83
N PHE A 54 -12.24 -8.97 -11.20
CA PHE A 54 -13.58 -9.55 -11.33
C PHE A 54 -14.62 -9.07 -10.29
N SER A 55 -14.23 -8.42 -9.19
CA SER A 55 -15.16 -8.07 -8.09
C SER A 55 -15.56 -6.60 -7.98
N GLY A 56 -15.19 -5.74 -8.93
CA GLY A 56 -15.54 -4.31 -8.85
C GLY A 56 -14.47 -3.43 -8.21
N ALA A 57 -13.20 -3.71 -8.53
CA ALA A 57 -12.03 -2.93 -8.15
C ALA A 57 -11.64 -3.00 -6.66
N ASP A 58 -11.65 -4.22 -6.11
CA ASP A 58 -11.00 -4.47 -4.82
C ASP A 58 -9.49 -4.63 -5.01
N PHE A 59 -8.72 -3.86 -4.25
CA PHE A 59 -7.28 -4.05 -4.11
C PHE A 59 -6.97 -4.42 -2.66
N HIS A 60 -6.13 -5.45 -2.50
CA HIS A 60 -5.64 -5.90 -1.22
C HIS A 60 -4.21 -5.46 -1.07
N ILE A 61 -3.90 -4.81 0.04
CA ILE A 61 -2.55 -4.35 0.36
C ILE A 61 -2.09 -5.08 1.61
N LYS A 62 -0.90 -5.67 1.54
CA LYS A 62 -0.18 -6.12 2.74
C LYS A 62 0.81 -5.03 3.13
N ILE A 63 0.70 -4.58 4.38
CA ILE A 63 1.60 -3.57 4.95
C ILE A 63 2.40 -4.15 6.10
N GLU A 64 3.64 -3.67 6.23
CA GLU A 64 4.49 -3.85 7.40
C GLU A 64 4.67 -2.50 8.10
N LEU A 65 4.46 -2.49 9.42
CA LEU A 65 4.70 -1.33 10.26
C LEU A 65 5.94 -1.59 11.12
N SER A 66 6.90 -0.67 11.07
CA SER A 66 8.12 -0.73 11.86
C SER A 66 8.17 0.48 12.78
N TYR A 67 8.37 0.23 14.08
CA TYR A 67 8.63 1.30 15.04
C TYR A 67 9.99 1.94 14.73
N ASN A 68 10.01 3.26 14.61
CA ASN A 68 11.22 4.03 14.43
C ASN A 68 11.69 4.55 15.78
N SER A 69 12.64 3.84 16.38
CA SER A 69 13.20 4.17 17.70
C SER A 69 14.20 5.32 17.68
N ASP A 70 14.48 5.93 16.52
CA ASP A 70 15.49 6.99 16.38
C ASP A 70 15.00 8.38 16.88
N LYS A 71 14.17 8.39 17.93
CA LYS A 71 13.81 9.59 18.71
C LYS A 71 14.09 9.40 20.19
#